data_AF-A0A7K2PCV0-F1
#
_entry.id   AF-A0A7K2PCV0-F1
#
_cell.length_a   1.000
_cell.length_b   1.000
_cell.length_c   1.000
_cell.angle_alpha   90.00
_cell.angle_beta   90.00
_cell.angle_gamma   90.00
#
_symmetry.space_group_name_H-M   'P 1'
#
loop_
_entity.id
_entity.type
_entity.pdbx_description
1 polymer ?
#
loop_
_entity_poly.entity_id
_entity_poly.type
_entity_poly.pdbx_seq_one_letter_code
_entity_poly.pdbx_strand_id
1 'polypeptide(L)'
;MSATSSSLVAASSSGADLVLWVAVPYVCLAVFVAGHVWRYRQDQFGWTSRTSQLLEHRWLRWGSPLFHLGAFMVIAGHVVGLAVPASWTEAVGVDEHLYHTGAVWAGSVAGVAMVAGLGMLCARRLLSRRIRLGTDRSDKVLFPLL
;
A
#
# COMPACT_ATOMS: atom_id res chain seq x y z
N MET A 1 8.71 26.37 -48.24
CA MET A 1 9.74 25.38 -47.86
C MET A 1 10.22 25.72 -46.45
N SER A 2 9.86 24.88 -45.48
CA SER A 2 10.63 24.51 -44.28
C SER A 2 9.67 23.92 -43.25
N ALA A 3 9.39 22.62 -43.44
CA ALA A 3 8.91 21.78 -42.36
C ALA A 3 10.10 21.53 -41.43
N THR A 4 10.21 22.33 -40.37
CA THR A 4 11.18 22.08 -39.31
C THR A 4 10.63 20.93 -38.47
N SER A 5 11.06 19.74 -38.86
CA SER A 5 11.09 18.50 -38.08
C SER A 5 10.95 18.74 -36.58
N SER A 6 9.75 18.49 -36.06
CA SER A 6 9.52 18.09 -34.68
C SER A 6 10.26 16.78 -34.46
N SER A 7 11.56 16.88 -34.17
CA SER A 7 12.36 15.78 -33.66
C SER A 7 11.77 15.41 -32.31
N LEU A 8 10.85 14.45 -32.37
CA LEU A 8 10.39 13.62 -31.29
C LEU A 8 11.58 13.35 -30.38
N VAL A 9 11.58 14.00 -29.22
CA VAL A 9 12.30 13.51 -28.04
C VAL A 9 11.58 12.21 -27.67
N ALA A 10 11.81 11.16 -28.46
CA ALA A 10 11.70 9.81 -27.97
C ALA A 10 12.83 9.72 -26.95
N ALA A 11 12.51 10.03 -25.69
CA ALA A 11 13.37 9.67 -24.58
C ALA A 11 13.66 8.18 -24.79
N SER A 12 14.90 7.86 -25.16
CA SER A 12 15.34 6.48 -25.27
C SER A 12 15.14 5.89 -23.89
N SER A 13 14.11 5.06 -23.71
CA SER A 13 13.87 4.35 -22.46
C SER A 13 15.15 3.59 -22.15
N SER A 14 15.91 4.06 -21.17
CA SER A 14 17.16 3.43 -20.81
C SER A 14 16.84 1.99 -20.40
N GLY A 15 17.79 1.07 -20.55
CA GLY A 15 17.59 -0.31 -20.08
C GLY A 15 17.12 -0.35 -18.62
N ALA A 16 17.56 0.63 -17.80
CA ALA A 16 17.11 0.80 -16.43
C ALA A 16 15.62 1.21 -16.33
N ASP A 17 15.13 2.09 -17.20
CA ASP A 17 13.72 2.51 -17.21
C ASP A 17 12.79 1.34 -17.54
N LEU A 18 13.17 0.51 -18.51
CA LEU A 18 12.41 -0.68 -18.86
C LEU A 18 12.40 -1.69 -17.70
N VAL A 19 13.53 -1.89 -17.03
CA VAL A 19 13.59 -2.80 -15.87
C VAL A 19 12.72 -2.27 -14.74
N LEU A 20 12.83 -0.98 -14.38
CA LEU A 20 12.14 -0.41 -13.23
C LEU A 20 10.63 -0.26 -13.44
N TRP A 21 10.21 0.21 -14.61
CA TRP A 21 8.81 0.56 -14.86
C TRP A 21 8.01 -0.55 -15.55
N VAL A 22 8.67 -1.52 -16.19
CA VAL A 22 8.01 -2.64 -16.87
C VAL A 22 8.31 -3.95 -16.15
N ALA A 23 9.57 -4.36 -16.06
CA ALA A 23 9.89 -5.70 -15.56
C ALA A 23 9.53 -5.88 -14.06
N VAL A 24 9.95 -4.95 -13.20
CA VAL A 24 9.70 -5.01 -11.74
C VAL A 24 8.21 -5.16 -11.39
N PRO A 25 7.26 -4.34 -11.88
CA PRO A 25 5.86 -4.49 -11.50
C PRO A 25 5.26 -5.83 -11.95
N TYR A 26 5.61 -6.33 -13.15
CA TYR A 26 5.14 -7.65 -13.60
C TYR A 26 5.73 -8.80 -12.78
N VAL A 27 7.02 -8.71 -12.42
CA VAL A 27 7.66 -9.71 -11.55
C VAL A 27 7.03 -9.70 -10.15
N CYS A 28 6.78 -8.52 -9.57
CA CYS A 28 6.08 -8.38 -8.29
C CYS A 28 4.68 -9.01 -8.34
N LEU A 29 3.92 -8.77 -9.41
CA LEU A 29 2.60 -9.37 -9.60
C LEU A 29 2.68 -10.90 -9.76
N ALA A 30 3.64 -11.38 -10.55
CA ALA A 30 3.85 -12.81 -10.76
C ALA A 30 4.22 -13.53 -9.46
N VAL A 31 5.17 -12.98 -8.68
CA VAL A 31 5.57 -13.51 -7.38
C VAL A 31 4.42 -13.43 -6.38
N PHE A 32 3.63 -12.34 -6.39
CA PHE A 32 2.44 -12.21 -5.57
C PHE A 32 1.45 -13.34 -5.88
N VAL A 33 1.00 -13.50 -7.13
CA VAL A 33 0.00 -14.51 -7.49
C VAL A 33 0.53 -15.94 -7.30
N ALA A 34 1.69 -16.26 -7.89
CA ALA A 34 2.26 -17.61 -7.82
C ALA A 34 2.65 -17.99 -6.39
N GLY A 35 3.23 -17.06 -5.63
CA GLY A 35 3.56 -17.25 -4.23
C GLY A 35 2.33 -17.48 -3.35
N HIS A 36 1.23 -16.75 -3.57
CA HIS A 36 -0.02 -16.96 -2.86
C HIS A 36 -0.63 -18.34 -3.16
N VAL A 37 -0.67 -18.73 -4.43
CA VAL A 37 -1.19 -20.05 -4.83
C VAL A 37 -0.33 -21.17 -4.25
N TRP A 38 1.00 -21.04 -4.32
CA TRP A 38 1.93 -22.02 -3.75
C TRP A 38 1.76 -22.14 -2.24
N ARG A 39 1.69 -21.01 -1.51
CA ARG A 39 1.49 -20.98 -0.05
C ARG A 39 0.16 -21.62 0.33
N TYR A 40 -0.92 -21.32 -0.41
CA TYR A 40 -2.23 -21.90 -0.19
C TYR A 40 -2.25 -23.44 -0.40
N ARG A 41 -1.40 -23.96 -1.28
CA ARG A 41 -1.31 -25.41 -1.54
C ARG A 41 -0.41 -26.14 -0.56
N GLN A 42 0.70 -25.52 -0.14
CA GLN A 42 1.73 -26.19 0.66
C GLN A 42 1.55 -25.98 2.17
N ASP A 43 1.04 -24.83 2.61
CA ASP A 43 0.96 -24.48 4.03
C ASP A 43 -0.36 -23.78 4.36
N GLN A 44 -1.42 -24.59 4.44
CA GLN A 44 -2.74 -24.14 4.85
C GLN A 44 -2.81 -23.87 6.36
N PHE A 45 -2.09 -24.65 7.17
CA PHE A 45 -2.11 -24.52 8.63
C PHE A 45 -1.40 -23.25 9.12
N GLY A 46 -0.39 -22.77 8.39
CA GLY A 46 0.27 -21.49 8.62
C GLY A 46 -0.49 -20.27 8.10
N TRP A 47 -1.66 -20.45 7.45
CA TRP A 47 -2.51 -19.35 6.98
C TRP A 47 -3.38 -18.82 8.12
N THR A 48 -2.76 -18.11 9.05
CA THR A 48 -3.47 -17.46 10.17
C THR A 48 -3.01 -16.01 10.32
N SER A 49 -3.84 -15.18 10.95
CA SER A 49 -3.51 -13.79 11.26
C SER A 49 -2.43 -13.63 12.35
N ARG A 50 -1.92 -14.75 12.92
CA ARG A 50 -0.96 -14.79 14.05
C ARG A 50 -1.24 -13.72 15.09
N THR A 51 -2.48 -13.71 15.62
CA THR A 51 -2.93 -12.67 16.54
C THR A 51 -2.10 -12.65 17.83
N SER A 52 -1.56 -11.49 18.17
CA SER A 52 -0.88 -11.24 19.45
C SER A 52 -1.83 -10.66 20.51
N GLN A 53 -3.15 -10.68 20.25
CA GLN A 53 -4.15 -10.10 21.13
C GLN A 53 -4.21 -10.80 22.49
N LEU A 54 -3.96 -12.10 22.54
CA LEU A 54 -3.92 -12.89 23.77
C LEU A 54 -2.75 -12.51 24.69
N LEU A 55 -1.66 -12.00 24.12
CA LEU A 55 -0.47 -11.58 24.89
C LEU A 55 -0.63 -10.18 25.46
N GLU A 56 -1.28 -9.27 24.71
CA GLU A 56 -1.46 -7.89 25.16
C GLU A 56 -2.62 -7.20 24.43
N HIS A 57 -3.70 -6.95 25.17
CA HIS A 57 -4.95 -6.36 24.65
C HIS A 57 -4.97 -4.83 24.69
N ARG A 58 -4.40 -4.19 25.72
CA ARG A 58 -4.60 -2.75 26.02
C ARG A 58 -4.19 -1.82 24.88
N TRP A 59 -3.01 -2.03 24.32
CA TRP A 59 -2.49 -1.22 23.21
C TRP A 59 -3.10 -1.66 21.86
N LEU A 60 -3.38 -2.96 21.70
CA LEU A 60 -3.89 -3.47 20.43
C LEU A 60 -5.31 -2.95 20.11
N ARG A 61 -6.14 -2.71 21.14
CA ARG A 61 -7.52 -2.20 20.98
C ARG A 61 -7.63 -0.88 20.23
N TRP A 62 -6.64 -0.01 20.34
CA TRP A 62 -6.65 1.29 19.66
C TRP A 62 -5.76 1.27 18.41
N GLY A 63 -4.58 0.64 18.50
CA GLY A 63 -3.63 0.62 17.38
C GLY A 63 -4.12 -0.21 16.20
N SER A 64 -4.76 -1.36 16.44
CA SER A 64 -5.22 -2.22 15.35
C SER A 64 -6.37 -1.59 14.54
N PRO A 65 -7.45 -1.06 15.13
CA PRO A 65 -8.50 -0.39 14.36
C PRO A 65 -7.99 0.87 13.63
N LEU A 66 -7.13 1.67 14.27
CA LEU A 66 -6.61 2.90 13.65
C LEU A 66 -5.76 2.59 12.41
N PHE A 67 -4.90 1.57 12.49
CA PHE A 67 -4.12 1.11 11.35
C PHE A 67 -5.00 0.52 10.24
N HIS A 68 -5.94 -0.39 10.57
CA HIS A 68 -6.75 -1.06 9.55
C HIS A 68 -7.72 -0.09 8.87
N LEU A 69 -8.39 0.77 9.65
CA LEU A 69 -9.29 1.78 9.10
C LEU A 69 -8.52 2.76 8.21
N GLY A 70 -7.36 3.24 8.67
CA GLY A 70 -6.47 4.08 7.87
C GLY A 70 -6.03 3.38 6.58
N ALA A 71 -5.55 2.14 6.66
CA ALA A 71 -5.12 1.36 5.51
C ALA A 71 -6.25 1.13 4.50
N PHE A 72 -7.46 0.76 4.95
CA PHE A 72 -8.61 0.59 4.06
C PHE A 72 -9.00 1.89 3.38
N MET A 73 -8.97 3.03 4.09
CA MET A 73 -9.26 4.33 3.50
C MET A 73 -8.20 4.74 2.46
N VAL A 74 -6.92 4.47 2.71
CA VAL A 74 -5.84 4.73 1.75
C VAL A 74 -5.98 3.84 0.52
N ILE A 75 -6.23 2.53 0.70
CA ILE A 75 -6.42 1.59 -0.41
C ILE A 75 -7.65 1.99 -1.24
N ALA A 76 -8.78 2.26 -0.59
CA ALA A 76 -9.98 2.71 -1.28
C ALA A 76 -9.73 4.03 -2.05
N GLY A 77 -9.03 4.98 -1.43
CA GLY A 77 -8.63 6.23 -2.08
C GLY A 77 -7.76 6.02 -3.32
N HIS A 78 -6.81 5.08 -3.28
CA HIS A 78 -5.97 4.75 -4.45
C HIS A 78 -6.76 4.01 -5.53
N VAL A 79 -7.66 3.10 -5.16
CA VAL A 79 -8.52 2.42 -6.13
C VAL A 79 -9.43 3.42 -6.82
N VAL A 80 -10.06 4.34 -6.08
CA VAL A 80 -10.87 5.40 -6.66
C VAL A 80 -10.01 6.33 -7.51
N GLY A 81 -8.85 6.77 -7.01
CA GLY A 81 -7.94 7.68 -7.70
C GLY A 81 -7.33 7.14 -8.99
N LEU A 82 -7.05 5.82 -9.06
CA LEU A 82 -6.40 5.18 -10.22
C LEU A 82 -7.38 4.46 -11.15
N ALA A 83 -8.50 3.94 -10.62
CA ALA A 83 -9.45 3.15 -11.39
C ALA A 83 -10.64 3.97 -11.92
N VAL A 84 -10.93 5.15 -11.37
CA VAL A 84 -11.99 6.03 -11.92
C VAL A 84 -11.44 6.84 -13.09
N PRO A 85 -11.94 6.65 -14.32
CA PRO A 85 -11.51 7.45 -15.46
C PRO A 85 -12.02 8.89 -15.34
N ALA A 86 -11.21 9.87 -15.77
CA ALA A 86 -11.61 11.29 -15.81
C ALA A 86 -12.91 11.52 -16.62
N SER A 87 -13.18 10.68 -17.63
CA SER A 87 -14.41 10.74 -18.41
C SER A 87 -15.68 10.41 -17.59
N TRP A 88 -15.57 9.69 -16.48
CA TRP A 88 -16.69 9.42 -15.58
C TRP A 88 -16.89 10.56 -14.58
N THR A 89 -15.83 11.21 -14.11
CA THR A 89 -15.93 12.37 -13.20
C THR A 89 -16.46 13.61 -13.93
N GLU A 90 -16.04 13.84 -15.17
CA GLU A 90 -16.59 14.90 -16.04
C GLU A 90 -18.08 14.65 -16.37
N ALA A 91 -18.49 13.41 -16.60
CA ALA A 91 -19.89 13.06 -16.89
C ALA A 91 -20.84 13.29 -15.69
N VAL A 92 -20.31 13.27 -14.46
CA VAL A 92 -21.07 13.55 -13.23
C VAL A 92 -21.01 15.03 -12.85
N GLY A 93 -20.24 15.85 -13.59
CA GLY A 93 -20.14 17.30 -13.36
C GLY A 93 -19.33 17.67 -12.11
N VAL A 94 -18.44 16.78 -11.66
CA VAL A 94 -17.52 17.08 -10.55
C VAL A 94 -16.32 17.81 -11.11
N ASP A 95 -16.13 19.05 -10.65
CA ASP A 95 -15.00 19.88 -11.05
C ASP A 95 -13.67 19.22 -10.66
N GLU A 96 -12.70 19.19 -11.57
CA GLU A 96 -11.40 18.49 -11.40
C GLU A 96 -10.67 18.95 -10.12
N HIS A 97 -10.80 20.25 -9.81
CA HIS A 97 -10.24 20.86 -8.61
C HIS A 97 -10.87 20.31 -7.32
N LEU A 98 -12.19 20.08 -7.30
CA LEU A 98 -12.88 19.53 -6.13
C LEU A 98 -12.51 18.06 -5.90
N TYR A 99 -12.38 17.28 -6.97
CA TYR A 99 -11.94 15.89 -6.90
C TYR A 99 -10.51 15.78 -6.34
N HIS A 100 -9.56 16.53 -6.90
CA HIS A 100 -8.18 16.55 -6.42
C HIS A 100 -8.05 17.06 -4.99
N THR A 101 -8.76 18.14 -4.64
CA THR A 101 -8.68 18.72 -3.28
C THR A 101 -9.27 17.75 -2.25
N GLY A 102 -10.41 17.13 -2.57
CA GLY A 102 -11.02 16.11 -1.72
C GLY A 102 -10.12 14.89 -1.56
N ALA A 103 -9.52 14.40 -2.65
CA ALA A 103 -8.59 13.28 -2.62
C ALA A 103 -7.34 13.57 -1.78
N VAL A 104 -6.75 14.77 -1.90
CA VAL A 104 -5.58 15.17 -1.10
C VAL A 104 -5.93 15.28 0.38
N TRP A 105 -7.04 15.93 0.74
CA TRP A 105 -7.45 16.07 2.14
C TRP A 105 -7.84 14.73 2.76
N ALA A 106 -8.72 13.98 2.11
CA ALA A 106 -9.16 12.67 2.59
C ALA A 106 -7.97 11.70 2.66
N GLY A 107 -7.10 11.70 1.64
CA GLY A 107 -5.89 10.89 1.59
C GLY A 107 -4.89 11.26 2.70
N SER A 108 -4.70 12.56 2.96
CA SER A 108 -3.81 13.02 4.03
C SER A 108 -4.30 12.59 5.42
N VAL A 109 -5.61 12.75 5.69
CA VAL A 109 -6.21 12.32 6.96
C VAL A 109 -6.12 10.81 7.13
N ALA A 110 -6.45 10.04 6.08
CA ALA A 110 -6.35 8.59 6.07
C ALA A 110 -4.89 8.11 6.27
N GLY A 111 -3.94 8.76 5.60
CA GLY A 111 -2.51 8.48 5.72
C GLY A 111 -1.97 8.75 7.12
N VAL A 112 -2.32 9.89 7.72
CA VAL A 112 -1.93 10.21 9.11
C VAL A 112 -2.51 9.18 10.09
N ALA A 113 -3.77 8.79 9.92
CA ALA A 113 -4.38 7.75 10.75
C ALA A 113 -3.67 6.40 10.60
N MET A 114 -3.32 6.00 9.37
CA MET A 114 -2.57 4.77 9.08
C MET A 114 -1.18 4.79 9.72
N VAL A 115 -0.41 5.86 9.51
CA VAL A 115 0.96 6.01 10.04
C VAL A 115 0.96 6.09 11.56
N ALA A 116 0.01 6.80 12.17
CA ALA A 116 -0.13 6.83 13.62
C ALA A 116 -0.46 5.45 14.19
N GLY A 117 -1.38 4.70 13.55
CA GLY A 117 -1.72 3.33 13.91
C GLY A 117 -0.54 2.37 13.78
N LEU A 118 0.18 2.45 12.66
CA LEU A 118 1.39 1.64 12.40
C LEU A 118 2.50 1.96 13.39
N GLY A 119 2.77 3.24 13.65
CA GLY A 119 3.76 3.71 14.61
C GLY A 119 3.45 3.19 16.02
N MET A 120 2.18 3.22 16.43
CA MET A 120 1.75 2.68 17.72
C MET A 120 1.94 1.16 17.82
N LEU A 121 1.68 0.41 16.74
CA LEU A 121 1.90 -1.04 16.70
C LEU A 121 3.39 -1.39 16.68
N CYS A 122 4.21 -0.63 15.95
CA CYS A 122 5.65 -0.78 15.90
C CYS A 122 6.26 -0.47 17.28
N ALA A 123 5.85 0.63 17.91
CA ALA A 123 6.21 0.97 19.29
C ALA A 123 5.86 -0.16 20.25
N ARG A 124 4.63 -0.70 20.22
CA ARG A 124 4.25 -1.86 21.05
C ARG A 124 5.17 -3.06 20.83
N ARG A 125 5.50 -3.40 19.57
CA ARG A 125 6.33 -4.56 19.24
C ARG A 125 7.79 -4.39 19.65
N LEU A 126 8.29 -3.15 19.63
CA LEU A 126 9.61 -2.80 20.13
C LEU A 126 9.62 -2.74 21.66
N LEU A 127 8.72 -2.01 22.31
CA LEU A 127 8.76 -1.76 23.77
C LEU A 127 8.38 -2.97 24.62
N SER A 128 7.44 -3.83 24.18
CA SER A 128 6.99 -4.98 24.98
C SER A 128 7.91 -6.21 24.83
N ARG A 129 8.68 -6.54 25.87
CA ARG A 129 9.61 -7.70 25.88
C ARG A 129 8.91 -9.05 25.56
N ARG A 130 7.66 -9.23 26.01
CA ARG A 130 6.86 -10.45 25.74
C ARG A 130 6.52 -10.62 24.27
N ILE A 131 6.25 -9.52 23.55
CA ILE A 131 5.90 -9.53 22.13
C ILE A 131 7.16 -9.61 21.26
N ARG A 132 8.24 -8.95 21.69
CA ARG A 132 9.52 -8.95 20.98
C ARG A 132 10.11 -10.36 20.81
N LEU A 133 9.91 -11.22 21.82
CA LEU A 133 10.39 -12.61 21.83
C LEU A 133 9.57 -13.53 20.90
N GLY A 134 8.27 -13.30 20.77
CA GLY A 134 7.38 -14.05 19.87
C GLY A 134 7.24 -13.45 18.47
N THR A 135 8.02 -12.41 18.14
CA THR A 135 7.95 -11.74 16.83
C THR A 135 8.82 -12.49 15.81
N ASP A 136 8.16 -13.04 14.79
CA ASP A 136 8.83 -13.66 13.65
C ASP A 136 9.66 -12.65 12.84
N ARG A 137 10.70 -13.17 12.17
CA ARG A 137 11.60 -12.35 11.34
C ARG A 137 10.85 -11.66 10.18
N SER A 138 9.81 -12.30 9.64
CA SER A 138 8.95 -11.72 8.59
C SER A 138 8.30 -10.42 9.04
N ASP A 139 7.80 -10.38 10.28
CA ASP A 139 7.11 -9.22 10.82
C ASP A 139 8.10 -8.06 10.99
N LYS A 140 9.34 -8.32 11.40
CA LYS A 140 10.37 -7.28 11.60
C LYS A 140 10.73 -6.55 10.30
N VAL A 141 10.64 -7.23 9.16
CA VAL A 141 10.89 -6.64 7.84
C VAL A 141 9.65 -5.94 7.30
N LEU A 142 8.47 -6.50 7.55
CA LEU A 142 7.21 -5.96 7.04
C LEU A 142 6.80 -4.63 7.69
N PHE A 143 6.95 -4.50 9.01
CA PHE A 143 6.57 -3.28 9.74
C PHE A 143 7.25 -1.98 9.27
N PRO A 144 8.57 -1.94 8.97
CA PRO A 144 9.21 -0.75 8.42
C PRO A 144 9.00 -0.55 6.91
N LEU A 145 8.51 -1.58 6.20
CA LEU A 145 8.23 -1.50 4.76
C LEU A 145 6.84 -0.90 4.47
N LEU A 146 5.88 -1.14 5.36
CA LEU A 146 4.52 -0.57 5.35
C LEU A 146 4.52 0.92 5.67
#